data_AF-A0A2N2IQ71-F1
#
_entry.id   AF-A0A2N2IQ71-F1
#
_cell.length_a   1.000
_cell.length_b   1.000
_cell.length_c   1.000
_cell.angle_alpha   90.00
_cell.angle_beta   90.00
_cell.angle_gamma   90.00
#
_symmetry.space_group_name_H-M   'P 1'
#
loop_
_entity.id
_entity.type
_entity.pdbx_description
1 polymer ?
#
loop_
_entity_poly.entity_id
_entity_poly.type
_entity_poly.pdbx_seq_one_letter_code
_entity_poly.pdbx_strand_id
1 'polypeptide(L)'
;IYGFIFYTLAMGMLLGSLVGIQIGSLITKVVSGVTICGLYAIATSAGFVNRAFALPSKLASMEMIPMSTATGKLLETVGTYIFFVVLGAFAIWVFYIFFTNIKTLKGEGDAHITKEAHS
;
A
#
# COMPACT_ATOMS: atom_id res chain seq x y z
N ILE A 1 35.91 2.00 -3.94
CA ILE A 1 34.95 2.88 -3.25
C ILE A 1 33.58 2.70 -3.92
N TYR A 2 32.89 1.60 -3.61
CA TYR A 2 31.52 1.25 -4.07
C TYR A 2 30.88 0.21 -3.14
N GLY A 3 31.71 -0.55 -2.39
CA GLY A 3 31.25 -1.56 -1.44
C GLY A 3 30.41 -1.03 -0.27
N PHE A 4 30.63 0.21 0.21
CA PHE A 4 29.85 0.74 1.34
C PHE A 4 28.40 1.12 0.95
N ILE A 5 28.19 1.64 -0.27
CA ILE A 5 26.85 1.95 -0.82
C ILE A 5 26.10 0.64 -1.12
N PHE A 6 26.76 -0.34 -1.75
CA PHE A 6 26.13 -1.64 -2.00
C PHE A 6 25.82 -2.40 -0.70
N TYR A 7 26.65 -2.29 0.33
CA TYR A 7 26.41 -2.94 1.62
C TYR A 7 25.23 -2.32 2.38
N THR A 8 25.17 -0.99 2.50
CA THR A 8 24.03 -0.32 3.15
C THR A 8 22.73 -0.53 2.37
N LEU A 9 22.80 -0.53 1.04
CA LEU A 9 21.65 -0.83 0.18
C LEU A 9 21.20 -2.29 0.31
N ALA A 10 22.12 -3.25 0.30
CA ALA A 10 21.82 -4.67 0.50
C ALA A 10 21.24 -4.94 1.90
N MET A 11 21.83 -4.36 2.96
CA MET A 11 21.30 -4.44 4.32
C MET A 11 19.91 -3.83 4.43
N GLY A 12 19.65 -2.70 3.76
CA GLY A 12 18.34 -2.08 3.73
C GLY A 12 17.27 -2.98 3.09
N MET A 13 17.59 -3.60 1.96
CA MET A 13 16.69 -4.56 1.30
C MET A 13 16.44 -5.81 2.17
N LEU A 14 17.48 -6.33 2.81
CA LEU A 14 17.41 -7.51 3.68
C LEU A 14 16.52 -7.22 4.91
N LEU A 15 16.83 -6.16 5.66
CA LEU A 15 16.06 -5.75 6.84
C LEU A 15 14.62 -5.39 6.47
N GLY A 16 14.40 -4.67 5.36
CA GLY A 16 13.08 -4.32 4.88
C GLY A 16 12.22 -5.55 4.60
N SER A 17 12.78 -6.58 3.95
CA SER A 17 12.06 -7.83 3.68
C SER A 17 11.71 -8.62 4.95
N LEU A 18 12.65 -8.72 5.90
CA LEU A 18 12.44 -9.46 7.14
C LEU A 18 11.33 -8.83 7.98
N VAL A 19 11.37 -7.51 8.15
CA VAL A 19 10.35 -6.76 8.90
C VAL A 19 9.00 -6.82 8.17
N GLY A 20 9.00 -6.65 6.84
CA GLY A 20 7.80 -6.68 6.01
C GLY A 20 7.05 -8.02 6.08
N ILE A 21 7.76 -9.14 5.99
CA ILE A 21 7.15 -10.48 6.08
C ILE A 21 6.58 -10.72 7.49
N GLN A 22 7.31 -10.34 8.53
CA GLN A 22 6.86 -10.52 9.92
C GLN A 22 5.57 -9.74 10.18
N ILE A 23 5.55 -8.44 9.86
CA ILE A 23 4.36 -7.60 10.04
C ILE A 23 3.22 -8.07 9.11
N GLY A 24 3.52 -8.40 7.86
CA GLY A 24 2.53 -8.88 6.89
C GLY A 24 1.82 -10.15 7.35
N SER A 25 2.56 -11.11 7.94
CA SER A 25 1.99 -12.35 8.50
C SER A 25 1.10 -12.13 9.72
N LEU A 26 1.29 -11.02 10.45
CA LEU A 26 0.42 -10.66 11.57
C LEU A 26 -0.88 -10.05 11.06
N ILE A 27 -0.85 -9.22 10.01
CA ILE A 27 -2.03 -8.57 9.42
C ILE A 27 -3.01 -9.59 8.85
N THR A 28 -2.55 -10.69 8.26
CA THR A 28 -3.43 -11.74 7.73
C THR A 28 -4.25 -12.46 8.80
N LYS A 29 -3.86 -12.40 10.07
CA LYS A 29 -4.65 -12.94 11.17
C LYS A 29 -5.80 -12.02 11.59
N VAL A 30 -5.73 -10.73 11.25
CA VAL A 30 -6.64 -9.70 11.77
C VAL A 30 -7.60 -9.15 10.72
N VAL A 31 -7.34 -9.47 9.45
CA VAL A 31 -8.10 -8.97 8.31
C VAL A 31 -8.61 -10.14 7.50
N SER A 32 -9.90 -10.11 7.14
CA SER A 32 -10.50 -11.11 6.26
C SER A 32 -9.87 -11.08 4.86
N GLY A 33 -9.77 -12.24 4.21
CA GLY A 33 -9.16 -12.34 2.86
C GLY A 33 -9.83 -11.44 1.80
N VAL A 34 -11.14 -11.21 1.91
CA VAL A 34 -11.87 -10.30 1.01
C VAL A 34 -11.38 -8.86 1.17
N THR A 35 -11.13 -8.42 2.40
CA THR A 35 -10.60 -7.08 2.65
C THR A 35 -9.18 -6.96 2.10
N ILE A 36 -8.31 -7.94 2.31
CA ILE A 36 -6.94 -7.93 1.74
C ILE A 36 -6.96 -7.81 0.21
N CYS A 37 -7.84 -8.58 -0.45
CA CYS A 37 -8.02 -8.52 -1.90
C CYS A 37 -8.53 -7.14 -2.35
N GLY A 38 -9.52 -6.59 -1.66
CA GLY A 38 -10.02 -5.24 -1.89
C GLY A 38 -8.93 -4.18 -1.71
N LEU A 39 -8.09 -4.32 -0.67
CA LEU A 39 -7.00 -3.40 -0.41
C LEU A 39 -5.96 -3.44 -1.55
N TYR A 40 -5.59 -4.64 -1.98
CA TYR A 40 -4.66 -4.85 -3.09
C TYR A 40 -5.18 -4.25 -4.39
N ALA A 41 -6.47 -4.44 -4.69
CA ALA A 41 -7.11 -3.90 -5.89
C ALA A 41 -7.07 -2.35 -5.88
N ILE A 42 -7.48 -1.73 -4.77
CA ILE A 42 -7.52 -0.25 -4.66
C ILE A 42 -6.12 0.35 -4.75
N ALA A 43 -5.15 -0.21 -4.02
CA ALA A 43 -3.77 0.29 -4.02
C ALA A 43 -3.12 0.18 -5.42
N THR A 44 -3.33 -0.96 -6.10
CA THR A 44 -2.80 -1.19 -7.44
C THR A 44 -3.45 -0.25 -8.46
N SER A 45 -4.79 -0.14 -8.45
CA SER A 45 -5.53 0.78 -9.34
C SER A 45 -5.12 2.23 -9.13
N ALA A 46 -4.96 2.68 -7.89
CA ALA A 46 -4.49 4.03 -7.59
C ALA A 46 -3.08 4.29 -8.17
N GLY A 47 -2.18 3.31 -8.09
CA GLY A 47 -0.83 3.40 -8.66
C GLY A 47 -0.85 3.50 -10.18
N PHE A 48 -1.71 2.72 -10.84
CA PHE A 48 -1.93 2.81 -12.28
C PHE A 48 -2.47 4.18 -12.70
N VAL A 49 -3.44 4.72 -11.96
CA VAL A 49 -4.00 6.05 -12.22
C VAL A 49 -2.90 7.11 -12.09
N ASN A 50 -2.14 7.12 -10.99
CA ASN A 50 -1.03 8.05 -10.80
C ASN A 50 0.00 7.97 -11.95
N ARG A 51 0.34 6.75 -12.39
CA ARG A 51 1.26 6.52 -13.50
C ARG A 51 0.68 7.01 -14.84
N ALA A 52 -0.61 6.78 -15.09
CA ALA A 52 -1.30 7.24 -16.29
C ALA A 52 -1.31 8.77 -16.40
N PHE A 53 -1.50 9.49 -15.30
CA PHE A 53 -1.44 10.97 -15.28
C PHE A 53 0.00 11.51 -15.42
N ALA A 54 1.01 10.76 -15.00
CA ALA A 54 2.41 11.15 -15.18
C ALA A 54 2.94 10.92 -16.61
N LEU A 55 2.35 9.98 -17.37
CA LEU A 55 2.82 9.61 -18.72
C LEU A 55 2.76 10.74 -19.75
N PRO A 56 1.67 11.54 -19.87
CA PRO A 56 1.61 12.67 -20.79
C PRO A 56 2.69 13.73 -20.53
N SER A 57 2.99 14.00 -19.25
CA SER A 57 4.06 14.91 -18.84
C SER A 57 5.44 14.41 -19.28
N LYS A 58 5.69 13.11 -19.12
CA LYS A 58 6.96 12.47 -19.49
C LYS A 58 7.15 12.39 -21.00
N LEU A 59 6.10 12.12 -21.77
CA LEU A 59 6.15 12.10 -23.24
C LEU A 59 6.31 13.51 -23.84
N ALA A 60 5.68 14.53 -23.24
CA ALA A 60 5.88 15.93 -23.64
C ALA A 60 7.32 16.41 -23.34
N SER A 61 7.94 15.93 -22.25
CA SER A 61 9.35 16.22 -21.95
C SER A 61 10.35 15.53 -22.90
N MET A 62 9.89 14.56 -23.71
CA MET A 62 10.68 13.86 -24.72
C MET A 62 10.42 14.40 -26.15
N GLU A 63 9.87 15.62 -26.29
CA GLU A 63 9.56 16.30 -27.56
C GLU A 63 8.58 15.57 -28.52
N MET A 64 7.91 14.49 -28.07
CA MET A 64 6.96 13.74 -28.89
C MET A 64 5.60 14.45 -29.09
N ILE A 65 5.23 15.41 -28.24
CA ILE A 65 3.95 16.15 -28.30
C ILE A 65 4.16 17.61 -27.87
N PRO A 66 3.65 18.62 -28.61
CA PRO A 66 3.68 20.01 -28.19
C PRO A 66 2.65 20.27 -27.09
N MET A 67 3.03 20.04 -25.85
CA MET A 67 2.26 20.41 -24.66
C MET A 67 3.08 21.41 -23.86
N SER A 68 2.47 22.49 -23.35
CA SER A 68 3.15 23.40 -22.43
C SER A 68 3.71 22.61 -21.24
N THR A 69 5.04 22.64 -21.07
CA THR A 69 5.76 21.92 -20.01
C THR A 69 5.22 22.26 -18.62
N ALA A 70 4.62 23.45 -18.47
CA ALA A 70 3.97 23.91 -17.25
C ALA A 70 2.69 23.11 -16.92
N THR A 71 1.83 22.84 -17.91
CA THR A 71 0.58 22.09 -17.71
C THR A 71 0.85 20.62 -17.40
N GLY A 72 1.85 20.01 -18.08
CA GLY A 72 2.27 18.63 -17.80
C GLY A 72 2.83 18.45 -16.38
N LYS A 73 3.71 19.36 -15.94
CA LYS A 73 4.25 19.35 -14.57
C LYS A 73 3.19 19.55 -13.50
N LEU A 74 2.22 20.44 -13.73
CA LEU A 74 1.11 20.66 -12.80
C LEU A 74 0.26 19.40 -12.66
N LEU A 75 -0.09 18.75 -13.78
CA LEU A 75 -0.89 17.53 -13.76
C LEU A 75 -0.18 16.36 -13.06
N GLU A 76 1.13 16.21 -13.29
CA GLU A 76 1.95 15.19 -12.63
C GLU A 76 2.07 15.45 -11.12
N THR A 77 2.29 16.71 -10.72
CA THR A 77 2.43 17.09 -9.31
C THR A 77 1.12 16.88 -8.56
N VAL A 78 0.00 17.32 -9.15
CA VAL A 78 -1.34 17.14 -8.57
C VAL A 78 -1.69 15.65 -8.49
N GLY A 79 -1.45 14.87 -9.55
CA GLY A 79 -1.67 13.43 -9.54
C GLY A 79 -0.88 12.71 -8.45
N THR A 80 0.39 13.07 -8.29
CA THR A 80 1.26 12.51 -7.25
C THR A 80 0.78 12.87 -5.85
N TYR A 81 0.39 14.13 -5.63
CA TYR A 81 -0.06 14.60 -4.32
C TYR A 81 -1.39 13.93 -3.92
N ILE A 82 -2.35 13.86 -4.85
CA ILE A 82 -3.63 13.17 -4.63
C ILE A 82 -3.39 11.68 -4.36
N PHE A 83 -2.49 11.04 -5.11
CA PHE A 83 -2.13 9.63 -4.90
C PHE A 83 -1.57 9.39 -3.49
N PHE A 84 -0.66 10.24 -3.02
CA PHE A 84 -0.10 10.13 -1.68
C PHE A 84 -1.13 10.40 -0.58
N VAL A 85 -2.03 11.36 -0.76
CA VAL A 85 -3.12 11.63 0.20
C VAL A 85 -4.07 10.45 0.29
N VAL A 86 -4.50 9.89 -0.85
CA VAL A 86 -5.41 8.74 -0.89
C VAL A 86 -4.74 7.51 -0.27
N LEU A 87 -3.49 7.20 -0.64
CA LEU A 87 -2.75 6.08 -0.03
C LEU A 87 -2.50 6.29 1.46
N GLY A 88 -2.17 7.52 1.88
CA GLY A 88 -1.93 7.84 3.28
C GLY A 88 -3.18 7.71 4.14
N ALA A 89 -4.30 8.29 3.69
CA ALA A 89 -5.60 8.17 4.37
C ALA A 89 -6.04 6.70 4.46
N PHE A 90 -5.84 5.95 3.38
CA PHE A 90 -6.12 4.53 3.34
C PHE A 90 -5.24 3.71 4.29
N ALA A 91 -3.94 3.99 4.34
CA ALA A 91 -3.04 3.35 5.29
C ALA A 91 -3.48 3.61 6.74
N ILE A 92 -3.81 4.85 7.09
CA ILE A 92 -4.34 5.22 8.41
C ILE A 92 -5.63 4.44 8.72
N TRP A 93 -6.54 4.32 7.76
CA TRP A 93 -7.77 3.55 7.93
C TRP A 93 -7.50 2.05 8.15
N VAL A 94 -6.55 1.47 7.43
CA VAL A 94 -6.13 0.07 7.64
C VAL A 94 -5.59 -0.12 9.05
N PHE A 95 -4.72 0.79 9.53
CA PHE A 95 -4.24 0.75 10.91
C PHE A 95 -5.38 0.90 11.92
N TYR A 96 -6.35 1.79 11.67
CA TYR A 96 -7.53 1.94 12.53
C TYR A 96 -8.35 0.65 12.63
N ILE A 97 -8.63 -0.01 11.50
CA ILE A 97 -9.33 -1.31 11.47
C ILE A 97 -8.51 -2.38 12.18
N PHE A 98 -7.19 -2.40 11.98
CA PHE A 98 -6.27 -3.33 12.64
C PHE A 98 -6.31 -3.19 14.17
N PHE A 99 -6.20 -1.98 14.70
CA PHE A 99 -6.25 -1.73 16.15
C PHE A 99 -7.65 -1.94 16.75
N THR A 100 -8.71 -1.65 15.99
CA THR A 100 -10.10 -1.85 16.45
C THR A 100 -10.46 -3.33 16.52
N ASN A 101 -9.96 -4.15 15.59
CA ASN A 101 -10.20 -5.60 15.55
C ASN A 101 -9.19 -6.42 16.37
N ILE A 102 -8.28 -5.77 17.09
CA ILE A 102 -7.28 -6.43 17.95
C ILE A 102 -7.91 -7.25 19.09
N LYS A 103 -9.16 -6.95 19.49
CA LYS A 103 -9.91 -7.70 20.50
C LYS A 103 -10.30 -9.09 19.99
N THR A 104 -10.67 -9.22 18.72
CA THR A 104 -10.94 -10.52 18.08
C THR A 104 -9.69 -11.41 18.03
N LEU A 105 -8.49 -10.81 17.96
CA LEU A 105 -7.20 -11.52 17.99
C LEU A 105 -6.84 -12.09 19.36
N LYS A 106 -7.49 -11.64 20.43
CA LYS A 106 -7.23 -12.11 21.78
C LYS A 106 -8.05 -13.35 22.15
N GLY A 107 -8.84 -13.90 21.22
CA GLY A 107 -9.48 -15.21 21.36
C GLY A 107 -10.85 -15.21 22.04
N GLU A 108 -11.65 -14.14 21.93
CA GLU A 108 -13.02 -14.11 22.49
C GLU A 108 -14.12 -14.42 21.46
N GLY A 109 -13.76 -14.82 20.23
CA GLY A 109 -14.70 -15.17 19.16
C GLY A 109 -15.01 -16.65 18.98
N ASP A 110 -14.26 -17.56 19.64
CA ASP A 110 -14.40 -19.01 19.47
C ASP A 110 -15.25 -19.69 20.57
N ALA A 111 -15.94 -18.91 21.41
CA ALA A 111 -16.74 -19.46 22.50
C ALA A 111 -18.22 -19.73 22.14
N HIS A 112 -18.67 -19.36 20.93
CA HIS A 112 -20.11 -19.41 20.58
C HIS A 112 -20.50 -20.45 19.52
N ILE A 113 -19.56 -21.21 18.93
CA ILE A 113 -19.88 -22.24 17.93
C ILE A 113 -19.90 -23.66 18.53
N THR A 114 -19.28 -23.90 19.69
CA THR A 114 -19.25 -25.25 20.29
C THR A 114 -20.55 -25.66 21.00
N LYS A 115 -21.49 -24.75 21.26
CA LYS A 115 -22.71 -25.09 22.01
C LYS A 115 -23.84 -25.71 21.17
N GLU A 116 -23.81 -25.64 19.84
CA GLU A 116 -24.85 -26.24 19.00
C GLU A 116 -24.48 -27.60 18.41
N ALA A 117 -23.23 -28.04 18.54
CA ALA A 117 -22.80 -29.36 18.05
C ALA A 117 -23.08 -30.51 19.04
N HIS A 118 -23.76 -30.24 20.16
CA HIS A 118 -23.99 -31.24 21.21
C HIS A 118 -25.39 -31.15 21.86
N SER A 119 -26.40 -30.77 21.09
CA SER A 119 -27.83 -30.99 21.40
C SER A 119 -28.55 -31.58 20.20
#